data_AF-A0A094PVF5-F1
#
_entry.id   AF-A0A094PVF5-F1
#
_cell.length_a   1.000
_cell.length_b   1.000
_cell.length_c   1.000
_cell.angle_alpha   90.00
_cell.angle_beta   90.00
_cell.angle_gamma   90.00
#
_symmetry.space_group_name_H-M   'P 1'
#
loop_
_entity.id
_entity.type
_entity.pdbx_description
1 polymer ?
#
loop_
_entity_poly.entity_id
_entity_poly.type
_entity_poly.pdbx_seq_one_letter_code
_entity_poly.pdbx_strand_id
1 'polypeptide(L)'
;MQDRPIGASHAPDSTGAAMSRSLVLNATYEPLGVVSDRRALILVLNMRASMIESTGEVLHFASGQLELPSVVRLNKFIRIPYRHAIPLSRRAIFARDGGRCVYCGASATSIDHVIPRSRGGSHSWENVVSACHKC
;
A
#
# COMPACT_ATOMS: atom_id res chain seq x y z
N MET A 1 13.14 11.29 -33.81
CA MET A 1 13.75 11.00 -32.50
C MET A 1 12.61 11.02 -31.49
N GLN A 2 12.20 9.84 -31.04
CA GLN A 2 11.00 9.63 -30.24
C GLN A 2 11.32 9.92 -28.78
N ASP A 3 10.48 10.71 -28.11
CA ASP A 3 10.32 10.63 -26.66
C ASP A 3 8.81 10.68 -26.36
N ARG A 4 8.26 9.49 -26.12
CA ARG A 4 6.88 9.30 -25.64
C ARG A 4 6.89 9.37 -24.12
N PRO A 5 6.06 10.21 -23.49
CA PRO A 5 5.84 10.12 -22.05
C PRO A 5 5.04 8.84 -21.73
N ILE A 6 5.61 7.99 -20.87
CA ILE A 6 4.95 6.81 -20.30
C ILE A 6 3.97 7.29 -19.23
N GLY A 7 2.81 7.77 -19.68
CA GLY A 7 1.65 8.12 -18.85
C GLY A 7 0.69 6.94 -18.79
N ALA A 8 0.41 6.49 -17.58
CA ALA A 8 -0.49 5.39 -17.27
C ALA A 8 -1.91 5.62 -17.81
N SER A 9 -2.31 4.84 -18.82
CA SER A 9 -3.71 4.66 -19.19
C SER A 9 -4.29 3.48 -18.40
N HIS A 10 -4.74 3.73 -17.18
CA HIS A 10 -5.76 2.89 -16.55
C HIS A 10 -7.11 3.56 -16.76
N ALA A 11 -7.71 3.28 -17.91
CA ALA A 11 -9.16 3.39 -18.04
C ALA A 11 -9.79 2.38 -17.06
N PRO A 12 -10.81 2.75 -16.27
CA PRO A 12 -11.56 1.78 -15.51
C PRO A 12 -12.48 1.04 -16.49
N ASP A 13 -12.13 -0.20 -16.86
CA ASP A 13 -13.06 -1.06 -17.56
C ASP A 13 -14.24 -1.39 -16.64
N SER A 14 -15.40 -0.89 -17.04
CA SER A 14 -16.69 -1.13 -16.43
C SER A 14 -17.17 -2.54 -16.78
N THR A 15 -16.83 -3.53 -15.97
CA THR A 15 -17.61 -4.77 -15.82
C THR A 15 -17.39 -5.25 -14.39
N GLY A 16 -18.47 -5.32 -13.60
CA GLY A 16 -18.45 -5.68 -12.19
C GLY A 16 -18.10 -7.16 -11.93
N ALA A 17 -16.93 -7.61 -12.36
CA ALA A 17 -16.31 -8.82 -11.87
C ALA A 17 -15.75 -8.50 -10.47
N ALA A 18 -16.17 -9.25 -9.46
CA ALA A 18 -15.58 -9.18 -8.14
C ALA A 18 -14.05 -9.22 -8.29
N MET A 19 -13.34 -8.24 -7.74
CA MET A 19 -11.88 -8.20 -7.80
C MET A 19 -11.33 -9.38 -7.01
N SER A 20 -11.21 -10.52 -7.69
CA SER A 20 -10.70 -11.76 -7.16
C SER A 20 -9.24 -11.55 -6.75
N ARG A 21 -8.94 -12.07 -5.56
CA ARG A 21 -7.80 -11.68 -4.75
C ARG A 21 -7.16 -12.93 -4.18
N SER A 22 -5.89 -13.16 -4.53
CA SER A 22 -5.11 -14.27 -4.01
C SER A 22 -4.27 -13.85 -2.80
N LEU A 23 -4.18 -14.73 -1.80
CA LEU A 23 -3.28 -14.55 -0.67
C LEU A 23 -1.84 -14.93 -1.08
N VAL A 24 -0.88 -14.08 -0.72
CA VAL A 24 0.55 -14.36 -0.86
C VAL A 24 1.12 -14.71 0.49
N LEU A 25 1.72 -15.88 0.56
CA LEU A 25 2.46 -16.37 1.72
C LEU A 25 3.96 -16.23 1.50
N ASN A 26 4.68 -16.05 2.60
CA ASN A 26 6.13 -16.15 2.62
C ASN A 26 6.58 -17.61 2.40
N ALA A 27 7.87 -17.83 2.20
CA ALA A 27 8.43 -19.19 2.08
C ALA A 27 8.16 -20.05 3.33
N THR A 28 7.99 -19.42 4.49
CA THR A 28 7.68 -20.00 5.81
C THR A 28 6.18 -20.01 6.12
N TYR A 29 5.32 -19.78 5.13
CA TYR A 29 3.85 -19.82 5.22
C TYR A 29 3.18 -18.68 6.01
N GLU A 30 3.91 -17.67 6.50
CA GLU A 30 3.27 -16.49 7.08
C GLU A 30 2.60 -15.63 5.99
N PRO A 31 1.44 -15.02 6.26
CA PRO A 31 0.77 -14.16 5.30
C PRO A 31 1.57 -12.87 5.04
N LEU A 32 1.86 -12.58 3.78
CA LEU A 32 2.54 -11.34 3.35
C LEU A 32 1.57 -10.27 2.86
N GLY A 33 0.43 -10.68 2.30
CA GLY A 33 -0.58 -9.76 1.80
C GLY A 33 -1.42 -10.36 0.69
N VAL A 34 -2.27 -9.54 0.09
CA VAL A 34 -3.23 -9.97 -0.92
C VAL A 34 -2.92 -9.26 -2.24
N VAL A 35 -2.93 -10.01 -3.34
CA VAL A 35 -2.67 -9.51 -4.70
C VAL A 35 -3.85 -9.84 -5.61
N SER A 36 -3.90 -9.24 -6.80
CA SER A 36 -4.83 -9.67 -7.83
C SER A 36 -4.45 -11.05 -8.37
N ASP A 37 -5.44 -11.81 -8.82
CA ASP A 37 -5.23 -13.12 -9.45
C ASP A 37 -4.24 -13.07 -10.61
N ARG A 38 -4.34 -12.03 -11.46
CA ARG A 38 -3.37 -11.80 -12.54
C ARG A 38 -1.93 -11.77 -12.03
N ARG A 39 -1.69 -11.09 -10.89
CA ARG A 39 -0.35 -11.00 -10.30
C ARG A 39 0.06 -12.35 -9.70
N ALA A 40 -0.84 -13.06 -9.03
CA ALA A 40 -0.55 -14.40 -8.50
C ALA A 40 -0.19 -15.38 -9.63
N LEU A 41 -0.94 -15.37 -10.72
CA LEU A 41 -0.67 -16.18 -11.92
C LEU A 41 0.71 -15.89 -12.50
N ILE A 42 1.06 -14.61 -12.66
CA ILE A 42 2.39 -14.18 -13.13
C ILE A 42 3.51 -14.67 -12.19
N LEU A 43 3.30 -14.70 -10.88
CA LEU A 43 4.29 -15.21 -9.93
C LEU A 43 4.51 -16.72 -10.10
N VAL A 44 3.43 -17.48 -10.30
CA VAL A 44 3.50 -18.93 -10.53
C VAL A 44 4.15 -19.25 -11.88
N LEU A 45 3.70 -18.63 -12.96
CA LEU A 45 4.22 -18.85 -14.31
C LEU A 45 5.71 -18.49 -14.45
N ASN A 46 6.18 -17.48 -13.71
CA ASN A 46 7.61 -17.12 -13.67
C ASN A 46 8.42 -17.93 -12.65
N MET A 47 7.86 -18.99 -12.07
CA MET A 47 8.51 -19.86 -11.07
C MET A 47 9.02 -19.09 -9.84
N ARG A 48 8.37 -17.98 -9.48
CA ARG A 48 8.69 -17.17 -8.30
C ARG A 48 7.87 -17.57 -7.08
N ALA A 49 6.74 -18.22 -7.30
CA ALA A 49 5.86 -18.74 -6.29
C ALA A 49 5.32 -20.11 -6.70
N SER A 50 4.90 -20.90 -5.72
CA SER A 50 4.12 -22.13 -5.92
C SER A 50 2.67 -21.87 -5.57
N MET A 51 1.74 -22.42 -6.35
CA MET A 51 0.32 -22.44 -6.00
C MET A 51 0.11 -23.43 -4.84
N ILE A 52 -0.55 -22.98 -3.79
CA ILE A 52 -0.91 -23.80 -2.62
C ILE A 52 -2.39 -24.20 -2.70
N GLU A 53 -3.23 -23.25 -3.07
CA GLU A 53 -4.67 -23.44 -3.26
C GLU A 53 -5.09 -22.79 -4.57
N SER A 54 -6.06 -23.40 -5.25
CA SER A 54 -6.75 -22.79 -6.40
C SER A 54 -8.11 -22.23 -6.01
N THR A 55 -8.69 -21.40 -6.86
CA THR A 55 -10.04 -20.86 -6.70
C THR A 55 -11.12 -21.85 -7.18
N GLY A 56 -10.72 -22.90 -7.90
CA GLY A 56 -11.61 -23.77 -8.68
C GLY A 56 -12.00 -23.18 -10.05
N GLU A 57 -11.64 -21.94 -10.34
CA GLU A 57 -11.84 -21.35 -11.68
C GLU A 57 -10.70 -21.75 -12.62
N VAL A 58 -11.06 -22.11 -13.85
CA VAL A 58 -10.12 -22.54 -14.89
C VAL A 58 -10.03 -21.48 -15.98
N LEU A 59 -8.82 -21.00 -16.24
CA LEU A 59 -8.50 -20.19 -17.39
C LEU A 59 -8.16 -21.08 -18.58
N HIS A 60 -8.82 -20.86 -19.70
CA HIS A 60 -8.52 -21.52 -20.96
C HIS A 60 -7.72 -20.58 -21.87
N PHE A 61 -6.74 -21.13 -22.59
CA PHE A 61 -5.93 -20.42 -23.57
C PHE A 61 -5.65 -21.34 -24.76
N ALA A 62 -5.09 -20.78 -25.84
CA ALA A 62 -4.97 -21.48 -27.12
C ALA A 62 -4.25 -22.83 -27.04
N SER A 63 -3.29 -22.98 -26.11
CA SER A 63 -2.48 -24.18 -25.95
C SER A 63 -2.80 -24.99 -24.68
N GLY A 64 -3.89 -24.69 -23.96
CA GLY A 64 -4.24 -25.45 -22.77
C GLY A 64 -5.15 -24.73 -21.78
N GLN A 65 -5.09 -25.17 -20.54
CA GLN A 65 -5.89 -24.64 -19.43
C GLN A 65 -5.07 -24.60 -18.14
N LEU A 66 -5.42 -23.69 -17.23
CA LEU A 66 -4.73 -23.48 -15.97
C LEU A 66 -5.72 -23.02 -14.90
N GLU A 67 -5.62 -23.58 -13.70
CA GLU A 67 -6.42 -23.14 -12.56
C GLU A 67 -5.92 -21.80 -12.01
N LEU A 68 -6.85 -20.93 -11.63
CA LEU A 68 -6.56 -19.66 -10.99
C LEU A 68 -6.11 -19.87 -9.54
N PRO A 69 -4.96 -19.33 -9.12
CA PRO A 69 -4.49 -19.46 -7.74
C PRO A 69 -5.31 -18.61 -6.78
N SER A 70 -5.73 -19.20 -5.65
CA SER A 70 -6.33 -18.49 -4.51
C SER A 70 -5.30 -18.22 -3.41
N VAL A 71 -4.30 -19.08 -3.28
CA VAL A 71 -3.17 -18.92 -2.35
C VAL A 71 -1.87 -19.30 -3.05
N VAL A 72 -0.86 -18.43 -2.98
CA VAL A 72 0.48 -18.69 -3.50
C VAL A 72 1.54 -18.51 -2.42
N ARG A 73 2.58 -19.34 -2.44
CA ARG A 73 3.73 -19.25 -1.54
C ARG A 73 4.96 -18.82 -2.31
N LEU A 74 5.63 -17.77 -1.88
CA LEU A 74 6.89 -17.34 -2.49
C LEU A 74 7.98 -18.42 -2.29
N ASN A 75 8.81 -18.62 -3.32
CA ASN A 75 9.90 -19.60 -3.27
C ASN A 75 11.10 -19.13 -2.44
N LYS A 76 11.20 -17.81 -2.19
CA LYS A 76 12.27 -17.21 -1.40
C LYS A 76 11.65 -16.47 -0.22
N PHE A 77 12.32 -16.57 0.93
CA PHE A 77 11.94 -15.84 2.12
C PHE A 77 12.10 -14.33 1.88
N ILE A 78 11.01 -13.58 2.12
CA ILE A 78 11.02 -12.12 2.07
C ILE A 78 10.96 -11.60 3.50
N ARG A 79 12.03 -10.92 3.93
CA ARG A 79 12.03 -10.18 5.18
C ARG A 79 11.30 -8.85 4.96
N ILE A 80 10.10 -8.70 5.50
CA ILE A 80 9.43 -7.40 5.55
C ILE A 80 10.07 -6.60 6.69
N PRO A 81 10.80 -5.49 6.40
CA PRO A 81 11.22 -4.59 7.46
C PRO A 81 9.97 -3.97 8.07
N TYR A 82 9.68 -4.32 9.32
CA TYR A 82 8.57 -3.74 10.05
C TYR A 82 8.88 -2.26 10.28
N ARG A 83 8.30 -1.37 9.47
CA ARG A 83 8.40 0.07 9.70
C ARG A 83 7.41 0.40 10.81
N HIS A 84 7.87 0.31 12.06
CA HIS A 84 7.10 0.68 13.26
C HIS A 84 6.67 2.17 13.26
N ALA A 85 7.25 3.01 12.41
CA ALA A 85 6.91 4.42 12.35
C ALA A 85 5.71 4.64 11.41
N ILE A 86 4.55 4.98 12.00
CA ILE A 86 3.46 5.60 11.26
C ILE A 86 4.04 6.85 10.58
N PRO A 87 3.96 6.97 9.25
CA PRO A 87 4.50 8.14 8.57
C PRO A 87 3.88 9.42 9.12
N LEU A 88 4.74 10.37 9.48
CA LEU A 88 4.30 11.70 9.86
C LEU A 88 3.62 12.33 8.64
N SER A 89 2.29 12.46 8.71
CA SER A 89 1.48 13.07 7.67
C SER A 89 0.52 14.06 8.31
N ARG A 90 0.14 15.09 7.56
CA ARG A 90 -0.82 16.09 8.02
C ARG A 90 -2.12 15.47 8.52
N ARG A 91 -2.65 14.47 7.79
CA ARG A 91 -3.86 13.74 8.20
C ARG A 91 -3.66 13.05 9.55
N ALA A 92 -2.50 12.45 9.78
CA ALA A 92 -2.22 11.73 11.01
C ALA A 92 -1.98 12.68 12.21
N ILE A 93 -1.34 13.83 11.98
CA ILE A 93 -1.21 14.91 13.00
C ILE A 93 -2.60 15.44 13.37
N PHE A 94 -3.44 15.73 12.38
CA PHE A 94 -4.81 16.21 12.62
C PHE A 94 -5.65 15.17 13.36
N ALA A 95 -5.53 13.89 13.00
CA ALA A 95 -6.22 12.82 13.70
C ALA A 95 -5.75 12.69 15.16
N ARG A 96 -4.44 12.81 15.43
CA ARG A 96 -3.87 12.80 16.78
C ARG A 96 -4.41 13.95 17.63
N ASP A 97 -4.43 15.16 17.08
CA ASP A 97 -4.79 16.38 17.80
C ASP A 97 -6.31 16.64 17.80
N GLY A 98 -7.10 15.71 17.24
CA GLY A 98 -8.57 15.81 17.16
C GLY A 98 -9.07 16.92 16.25
N GLY A 99 -8.28 17.33 15.26
CA GLY A 99 -8.58 18.44 14.35
C GLY A 99 -8.56 19.81 15.03
N ARG A 100 -7.98 19.92 16.23
CA ARG A 100 -7.92 21.15 17.02
C ARG A 100 -6.51 21.69 17.08
N CYS A 101 -6.40 23.01 17.17
CA CYS A 101 -5.15 23.71 17.39
C CYS A 101 -4.65 23.38 18.80
N VAL A 102 -3.40 22.91 18.91
CA VAL A 102 -2.79 22.56 20.20
C VAL A 102 -2.59 23.79 21.08
N TYR A 103 -2.45 24.98 20.47
CA TYR A 103 -2.21 26.23 21.20
C TYR A 103 -3.48 26.85 21.79
N CYS A 104 -4.58 26.94 21.02
CA CYS A 104 -5.80 27.65 21.43
C CYS A 104 -7.08 26.80 21.45
N GLY A 105 -7.04 25.55 20.99
CA GLY A 105 -8.20 24.66 20.93
C GLY A 105 -9.19 24.90 19.79
N ALA A 106 -9.05 25.98 19.02
CA ALA A 106 -9.86 26.25 17.82
C ALA A 106 -9.64 25.19 16.72
N SER A 107 -10.45 25.20 15.67
CA SER A 107 -10.25 24.29 14.52
C SER A 107 -8.87 24.51 13.87
N ALA A 108 -8.12 23.43 13.67
CA ALA A 108 -6.81 23.49 13.05
C ALA A 108 -6.90 23.59 11.52
N THR A 109 -6.09 24.47 10.94
CA THR A 109 -6.02 24.73 9.49
C THR A 109 -4.62 24.53 8.93
N SER A 110 -3.61 24.30 9.78
CA SER A 110 -2.21 24.07 9.40
C SER A 110 -1.56 23.06 10.35
N ILE A 111 -0.35 22.65 9.99
CA ILE A 111 0.59 22.03 10.93
C ILE A 111 1.69 23.05 11.22
N ASP A 112 2.21 23.02 12.43
CA ASP A 112 3.26 23.91 12.88
C ASP A 112 4.39 23.12 13.55
N HIS A 113 5.61 23.65 13.45
CA HIS A 113 6.80 23.11 14.10
C HIS A 113 7.04 23.88 15.40
N VAL A 114 6.82 23.24 16.55
CA VAL A 114 6.97 23.86 17.89
C VAL A 114 8.36 24.48 18.05
N ILE A 115 9.39 23.76 17.63
CA ILE A 115 10.73 24.30 17.37
C ILE A 115 10.83 24.54 15.85
N PRO A 116 10.95 25.80 15.39
CA PRO A 116 11.06 26.10 13.97
C PRO A 116 12.22 25.36 13.29
N ARG A 117 12.04 24.99 12.02
CA ARG A 117 13.09 24.33 11.23
C ARG A 117 14.37 25.16 11.13
N SER A 118 14.26 26.49 11.06
CA SER A 118 15.40 27.40 11.05
C SER A 118 16.24 27.36 12.32
N ARG A 119 15.67 26.87 13.42
CA ARG A 119 16.35 26.67 14.72
C ARG A 119 16.72 25.20 14.98
N GLY A 120 16.74 24.37 13.94
CA GLY A 120 17.11 22.96 14.05
C GLY A 120 15.97 22.03 14.47
N GLY A 121 14.72 22.51 14.49
CA GLY A 121 13.57 21.66 14.80
C GLY A 121 13.38 20.54 13.79
N SER A 122 13.26 19.30 14.28
CA SER A 122 13.06 18.13 13.45
C SER A 122 11.61 18.04 12.93
N HIS A 123 11.42 17.40 11.77
CA HIS A 123 10.08 17.07 11.30
C HIS A 123 9.68 15.70 11.85
N SER A 124 9.29 15.68 13.12
CA SER A 124 9.03 14.50 13.93
C SER A 124 7.68 14.60 14.63
N TRP A 125 7.19 13.48 15.15
CA TRP A 125 5.90 13.44 15.85
C TRP A 125 5.89 14.33 17.09
N GLU A 126 7.03 14.47 17.75
CA GLU A 126 7.20 15.22 18.99
C GLU A 126 7.27 16.73 18.75
N ASN A 127 7.62 17.16 17.53
CA ASN A 127 7.84 18.59 17.22
C ASN A 127 6.78 19.19 16.27
N VAL A 128 5.91 18.38 15.67
CA VAL A 128 4.89 18.86 14.73
C VAL A 128 3.49 18.70 15.31
N VAL A 129 2.73 19.79 15.31
CA VAL A 129 1.40 19.89 15.92
C VAL A 129 0.39 20.50 14.96
N SER A 130 -0.89 20.26 15.19
CA SER A 130 -1.98 20.99 14.53
C SER A 130 -2.10 22.41 15.06
N ALA A 131 -2.18 23.39 14.15
CA ALA A 131 -2.32 24.81 14.46
C ALA A 131 -3.43 25.48 13.63
N CYS A 132 -3.99 26.58 14.12
CA CYS A 132 -4.87 27.45 13.32
C CYS A 132 -4.05 28.60 12.74
N HIS A 133 -4.52 29.28 11.70
CA HIS A 133 -3.77 30.38 11.07
C HIS A 133 -3.51 31.58 12.00
N LYS A 134 -4.28 31.73 13.09
CA LYS A 134 -4.11 32.84 14.04
C LYS A 134 -2.97 32.61 15.04
N CYS A 135 -2.63 31.36 15.30
CA CYS A 135 -1.54 30.95 16.19
C CYS A 135 -0.28 30.72 15.35
#